data_AF-A0A0F8X4E3-F1
#
_entry.id   AF-A0A0F8X4E3-F1
#
_cell.length_a   1.000
_cell.length_b   1.000
_cell.length_c   1.000
_cell.angle_alpha   90.00
_cell.angle_beta   90.00
_cell.angle_gamma   90.00
#
_symmetry.space_group_name_H-M   'P 1'
#
loop_
_entity.id
_entity.type
_entity.pdbx_description
1 polymer ?
#
loop_
_entity_poly.entity_id
_entity_poly.type
_entity_poly.pdbx_seq_one_letter_code
_entity_poly.pdbx_strand_id
1 'polypeptide(L)'
;MAKVKCHICGKEIIGGARIQEFSWKETTTMFVFCSEQHREEWKVAHKKQEEKADKKKITKEKADKEKITKEKAGKEKKAKEKADKEKITKEKAAKEKVAKEKEAEKKKKES
;
A
#
# COMPACT_ATOMS: atom_id res chain seq x y z
N MET A 1 -26.38 26.57 -32.22
CA MET A 1 -25.59 25.35 -32.47
C MET A 1 -24.42 25.34 -31.49
N ALA A 2 -24.16 24.22 -30.81
CA ALA A 2 -23.00 24.13 -29.91
C ALA A 2 -21.72 24.20 -30.75
N LYS A 3 -20.85 25.18 -30.45
CA LYS A 3 -19.56 25.34 -31.10
C LYS A 3 -18.64 24.21 -30.64
N VAL A 4 -18.44 23.20 -31.48
CA VAL A 4 -17.52 22.10 -31.20
C VAL A 4 -16.11 22.54 -31.59
N LYS A 5 -15.16 22.42 -30.66
CA LYS A 5 -13.76 22.80 -30.88
C LYS A 5 -12.85 21.57 -30.79
N CYS A 6 -11.77 21.60 -31.56
CA CYS A 6 -10.70 20.61 -31.43
C CYS A 6 -10.03 20.73 -30.05
N HIS A 7 -9.86 19.60 -29.36
CA HIS A 7 -9.23 19.57 -28.04
C HIS A 7 -7.73 19.93 -28.07
N ILE A 8 -7.05 19.71 -29.20
CA ILE A 8 -5.62 20.01 -29.35
C ILE A 8 -5.39 21.43 -29.85
N CYS A 9 -5.90 21.77 -31.02
CA CYS A 9 -5.61 23.07 -31.65
C CYS A 9 -6.66 24.17 -31.37
N GLY A 10 -7.77 23.85 -30.70
CA GLY A 10 -8.81 24.82 -30.35
C GLY A 10 -9.67 25.34 -31.51
N LYS A 11 -9.38 24.95 -32.76
CA LYS A 11 -10.15 25.37 -33.95
C LYS A 11 -11.58 24.87 -33.88
N GLU A 12 -12.52 25.73 -34.29
CA GLU A 12 -13.94 25.40 -34.41
C GLU A 12 -14.15 24.44 -35.58
N ILE A 13 -14.89 23.35 -35.33
CA ILE A 13 -15.17 22.30 -36.31
C ILE A 13 -16.53 22.61 -36.92
N ILE A 14 -16.53 23.05 -38.18
CA ILE A 14 -17.73 23.50 -38.90
C ILE A 14 -18.03 22.50 -40.03
N GLY A 15 -19.11 21.73 -39.87
CA GLY A 15 -19.62 20.79 -40.89
C GLY A 15 -18.79 19.50 -41.08
N GLY A 16 -19.46 18.35 -41.11
CA GLY A 16 -18.84 17.07 -41.47
C GLY A 16 -18.11 16.31 -40.34
N ALA A 17 -17.74 15.06 -40.65
CA ALA A 17 -17.33 13.99 -39.74
C ALA A 17 -16.38 14.44 -38.62
N ARG A 18 -16.76 14.15 -37.37
CA ARG A 18 -15.99 14.47 -36.17
C ARG A 18 -15.34 13.22 -35.59
N ILE A 19 -14.08 13.36 -35.24
CA ILE A 19 -13.23 12.33 -34.65
C ILE A 19 -13.42 12.41 -33.13
N GLN A 20 -14.18 11.47 -32.56
CA GLN A 20 -14.49 11.43 -31.13
C GLN A 20 -13.69 10.33 -30.43
N GLU A 21 -13.04 10.66 -29.31
CA GLU A 21 -12.47 9.68 -28.38
C GLU A 21 -13.21 9.76 -27.04
N PHE A 22 -13.43 8.60 -26.44
CA PHE A 22 -14.11 8.47 -25.16
C PHE A 22 -13.10 8.36 -24.02
N SER A 23 -13.25 9.18 -22.97
CA SER A 23 -12.41 9.10 -21.78
C SER A 23 -12.90 7.98 -20.86
N TRP A 24 -12.12 6.90 -20.70
CA TRP A 24 -12.47 5.83 -19.76
C TRP A 24 -12.41 6.25 -18.27
N LYS A 25 -11.69 7.34 -17.95
CA LYS A 25 -11.61 7.89 -16.57
C LYS A 25 -12.82 8.73 -16.19
N GLU A 26 -13.46 9.33 -17.19
CA GLU A 26 -14.59 10.23 -17.02
C GLU A 26 -15.63 9.84 -18.05
N THR A 27 -16.58 8.99 -17.67
CA THR A 27 -17.59 8.40 -18.56
C THR A 27 -18.48 9.41 -19.29
N THR A 28 -18.38 10.69 -18.94
CA THR A 28 -19.12 11.80 -19.55
C THR A 28 -18.24 12.70 -20.44
N THR A 29 -16.91 12.55 -20.39
CA THR A 29 -15.99 13.41 -21.14
C THR A 29 -15.69 12.81 -22.52
N MET A 30 -16.19 13.47 -23.56
CA MET A 30 -15.91 13.14 -24.96
C MET A 30 -14.95 14.18 -25.54
N PHE A 31 -13.80 13.74 -26.03
CA PHE A 31 -12.84 14.61 -26.71
C PHE A 31 -13.09 14.60 -28.21
N VAL A 32 -13.05 15.78 -28.83
CA VAL A 32 -13.29 15.95 -30.26
C VAL A 32 -12.06 16.55 -30.91
N PHE A 33 -11.67 16.02 -32.07
CA PHE A 33 -10.49 16.46 -32.80
C PHE A 33 -10.83 16.78 -34.26
N CYS A 34 -10.10 17.73 -34.85
CA CYS A 34 -10.30 18.15 -36.24
C CYS A 34 -9.48 17.36 -37.26
N SER A 35 -8.57 16.49 -36.82
CA SER A 35 -7.72 15.65 -37.68
C SER A 35 -7.30 14.38 -36.93
N GLU A 36 -6.91 13.34 -37.67
CA GLU A 36 -6.34 12.13 -37.08
C GLU A 36 -5.01 12.41 -36.37
N GLN A 37 -4.19 13.32 -36.91
CA GLN A 37 -2.93 13.72 -36.27
C GLN A 37 -3.16 14.22 -34.84
N HIS A 38 -4.13 15.10 -34.63
CA HIS A 38 -4.47 15.59 -33.28
C HIS A 38 -5.04 14.48 -32.39
N ARG A 39 -5.79 13.51 -32.95
CA ARG A 39 -6.29 12.35 -32.18
C ARG A 39 -5.12 11.50 -31.69
N GLU A 40 -4.16 11.20 -32.56
CA GLU A 40 -3.01 10.36 -32.23
C GLU A 40 -2.05 11.05 -31.25
N GLU A 41 -1.79 12.35 -31.44
CA GLU A 41 -1.03 13.16 -30.47
C GLU A 41 -1.66 13.11 -29.07
N TRP A 42 -2.98 13.24 -29.00
CA TRP A 42 -3.72 13.12 -27.76
C TRP A 42 -3.60 11.71 -27.16
N LYS A 43 -3.77 10.65 -27.95
CA LYS A 43 -3.64 9.26 -27.49
C LYS A 43 -2.26 8.96 -26.93
N VAL A 44 -1.20 9.42 -27.59
CA VAL A 44 0.18 9.25 -27.11
C VAL A 44 0.39 9.97 -25.78
N ALA A 45 -0.07 11.22 -25.67
CA ALA A 45 0.01 11.97 -24.43
C ALA A 45 -0.82 11.33 -23.30
N HIS A 46 -2.02 10.85 -23.61
CA HIS A 46 -2.91 10.18 -22.68
C HIS A 46 -2.31 8.85 -22.18
N LYS A 47 -1.86 7.99 -23.08
CA LYS A 47 -1.19 6.72 -22.74
C LYS A 47 0.04 6.94 -21.86
N LYS A 48 0.84 7.96 -22.15
CA LYS A 48 2.02 8.33 -21.34
C LYS A 48 1.63 8.82 -19.94
N GLN A 49 0.53 9.56 -19.80
CA GLN A 49 -0.03 9.95 -18.50
C GLN A 49 -0.49 8.72 -17.70
N GLU A 50 -1.11 7.75 -18.37
CA GLU A 50 -1.59 6.53 -17.74
C GLU A 50 -0.46 5.63 -17.25
N GLU A 51 0.55 5.38 -18.08
CA GLU A 51 1.71 4.57 -17.69
C GLU A 51 2.44 5.19 -16.49
N LYS A 52 2.58 6.51 -16.45
CA LYS A 52 3.14 7.22 -15.30
C LYS A 52 2.28 7.06 -14.05
N ALA A 53 0.96 7.13 -14.18
CA ALA A 53 0.04 6.97 -13.06
C ALA A 53 0.07 5.53 -12.51
N ASP A 54 0.12 4.53 -13.40
CA ASP A 54 0.20 3.12 -13.03
C ASP A 54 1.53 2.79 -12.33
N LYS A 55 2.65 3.24 -12.91
CA LYS A 55 3.98 3.08 -12.31
C LYS A 55 4.08 3.73 -10.93
N LYS A 56 3.41 4.87 -10.72
CA LYS A 56 3.33 5.53 -9.40
C LYS A 56 2.50 4.73 -8.39
N LYS A 57 1.39 4.11 -8.81
CA LYS A 57 0.57 3.24 -7.96
C LYS A 57 1.33 1.99 -7.52
N ILE A 58 1.98 1.30 -8.47
CA ILE A 58 2.78 0.10 -8.19
C ILE A 58 3.91 0.42 -7.19
N THR A 59 4.60 1.56 -7.38
CA THR A 59 5.68 1.98 -6.48
C THR A 59 5.16 2.26 -5.07
N LYS A 60 4.00 2.92 -4.96
CA LYS A 60 3.38 3.22 -3.66
C LYS A 60 2.89 1.95 -2.95
N GLU A 61 2.31 1.00 -3.68
CA GLU A 61 1.84 -0.27 -3.12
C GLU A 61 3.00 -1.13 -2.63
N LYS A 62 4.11 -1.23 -3.39
CA LYS A 62 5.31 -1.95 -2.94
C LYS A 62 5.91 -1.35 -1.67
N ALA A 63 5.99 -0.02 -1.58
CA ALA A 63 6.50 0.67 -0.39
C ALA A 63 5.61 0.43 0.84
N ASP A 64 4.29 0.38 0.67
CA ASP A 64 3.35 0.11 1.76
C ASP A 64 3.45 -1.34 2.25
N LYS A 65 3.51 -2.29 1.30
CA LYS A 65 3.67 -3.71 1.60
C LYS A 65 4.95 -4.00 2.40
N GLU A 66 6.05 -3.34 2.05
CA GLU A 66 7.34 -3.49 2.75
C GLU A 66 7.30 -2.91 4.17
N LYS A 67 6.61 -1.79 4.39
CA LYS A 67 6.44 -1.20 5.73
C LYS A 67 5.63 -2.13 6.64
N ILE A 68 4.56 -2.72 6.12
CA ILE A 68 3.70 -3.63 6.88
C ILE A 68 4.46 -4.90 7.29
N THR A 69 5.27 -5.48 6.40
CA THR A 69 6.10 -6.66 6.75
C THR A 69 7.16 -6.33 7.78
N LYS A 70 7.82 -5.17 7.68
CA LYS A 70 8.84 -4.74 8.66
C LYS A 70 8.23 -4.46 10.04
N GLU A 71 7.05 -3.85 10.11
CA GLU A 71 6.35 -3.62 11.39
C GLU A 71 5.88 -4.92 12.04
N LYS A 72 5.31 -5.86 11.27
CA LYS A 72 4.88 -7.17 11.81
C LYS A 72 6.05 -7.96 12.39
N ALA A 73 7.18 -8.02 11.68
CA ALA A 73 8.38 -8.69 12.17
C ALA A 73 8.93 -8.04 13.46
N GLY A 74 8.84 -6.70 13.59
CA GLY A 74 9.23 -5.99 14.80
C GLY A 74 8.34 -6.29 16.01
N LYS A 75 7.02 -6.35 15.83
CA LYS A 75 6.07 -6.69 16.90
C LYS A 75 6.24 -8.14 17.37
N GLU A 76 6.46 -9.08 16.46
CA GLU A 76 6.62 -10.49 16.80
C GLU A 76 7.90 -10.75 17.62
N LYS A 77 9.04 -10.15 17.24
CA LYS A 77 10.29 -10.25 18.00
C LYS A 77 10.13 -9.71 19.44
N LYS A 78 9.47 -8.56 19.58
CA LYS A 78 9.25 -7.93 20.89
C LYS A 78 8.30 -8.75 21.78
N ALA A 79 7.32 -9.43 21.19
CA ALA A 79 6.44 -10.35 21.92
C ALA A 79 7.20 -11.60 22.38
N LYS A 80 8.03 -12.19 21.53
CA LYS A 80 8.84 -13.37 21.85
C LYS A 80 9.86 -13.09 22.96
N GLU A 81 10.54 -11.94 22.91
CA GLU A 81 11.51 -11.54 23.94
C GLU A 81 10.86 -11.31 25.31
N LYS A 82 9.67 -10.70 25.36
CA LYS A 82 8.91 -10.54 26.62
C LYS A 82 8.48 -11.88 27.21
N ALA A 83 7.98 -12.79 26.38
CA ALA A 83 7.55 -14.11 26.83
C ALA A 83 8.72 -14.94 27.38
N ASP A 84 9.89 -14.86 26.75
CA ASP A 84 11.10 -15.56 27.21
C ASP A 84 11.59 -15.02 28.56
N LYS A 85 11.63 -13.68 28.70
CA LYS A 85 12.03 -13.03 29.95
C LYS A 85 11.11 -13.40 31.11
N GLU A 86 9.80 -13.47 30.87
CA GLU A 86 8.81 -13.86 31.88
C GLU A 86 9.00 -15.32 32.33
N LYS A 87 9.25 -16.24 31.40
CA LYS A 87 9.50 -17.66 31.71
C LYS A 87 10.74 -17.83 32.58
N ILE A 88 11.83 -17.14 32.26
CA ILE A 88 13.06 -17.20 33.05
C ILE A 88 12.83 -16.68 34.48
N THR A 89 12.07 -15.60 34.66
CA THR A 89 11.73 -15.10 36.00
C THR A 89 10.83 -16.06 36.78
N LYS A 90 9.83 -16.68 36.15
CA LYS A 90 8.95 -17.66 36.80
C LYS A 90 9.72 -18.92 37.21
N GLU A 91 10.63 -19.40 36.36
CA GLU A 91 11.43 -20.59 36.66
C GLU A 91 12.42 -20.36 37.82
N LYS A 92 13.08 -19.19 37.85
CA LYS A 92 13.95 -18.81 38.97
C LYS A 92 13.18 -18.73 40.29
N ALA A 93 12.00 -18.08 40.29
CA ALA A 93 11.15 -17.99 41.48
C ALA A 93 10.66 -19.36 41.96
N ALA A 94 10.35 -20.28 41.05
CA ALA A 94 9.96 -21.65 41.40
C ALA A 94 11.11 -22.45 42.01
N LYS A 95 12.32 -22.37 41.44
CA LYS A 95 13.51 -23.03 42.01
C LYS A 95 13.85 -22.52 43.41
N GLU A 96 13.74 -21.21 43.64
CA GLU A 96 14.01 -20.62 44.96
C GLU A 96 13.00 -21.09 46.00
N LYS A 97 11.70 -21.16 45.67
CA LYS A 97 10.68 -21.69 46.58
C LYS A 97 10.91 -23.15 46.95
N VAL A 98 11.21 -24.00 45.96
CA VAL A 98 11.50 -25.42 46.19
C VAL A 98 12.74 -25.60 47.08
N ALA A 99 13.79 -24.78 46.87
CA ALA A 99 14.98 -24.82 47.72
C ALA A 99 14.66 -24.43 49.18
N LYS A 100 13.87 -23.36 49.37
CA LYS A 100 13.46 -22.88 50.69
C LYS A 100 12.57 -23.89 51.43
N GLU A 101 11.66 -24.56 50.71
CA GLU A 101 10.77 -25.57 51.26
C GLU A 101 11.54 -26.83 51.69
N LYS A 102 12.52 -27.28 50.87
CA LYS A 102 13.42 -28.38 51.24
C LYS A 102 14.29 -28.06 52.46
N GLU A 103 14.78 -26.83 52.59
CA GLU A 103 15.56 -26.42 53.76
C GLU A 103 14.68 -26.38 55.03
N ALA A 104 13.44 -25.90 54.91
CA ALA A 104 12.48 -25.90 56.01
C ALA A 104 12.05 -27.32 56.42
N GLU A 105 11.87 -28.24 55.47
CA GLU A 105 11.56 -29.64 55.77
C GLU A 105 12.73 -30.35 56.46
N LYS A 106 13.97 -30.10 56.01
CA LYS A 106 15.17 -30.64 56.69
C LYS A 106 15.27 -30.14 58.13
N LYS A 107 15.11 -28.84 58.36
CA LYS A 107 15.13 -28.26 59.72
C LYS A 107 14.03 -28.80 60.63
N LYS A 108 12.86 -29.17 60.08
CA LYS A 108 11.77 -29.82 60.83
C LYS A 108 12.00 -31.30 61.13
N LYS A 109 12.85 -32.00 60.36
CA LYS A 109 13.18 -33.42 60.56
C LYS A 109 14.37 -33.63 61.51
N GLU A 110 15.19 -32.59 61.72
CA GLU A 110 16.33 -32.60 62.65
C GLU A 110 16.02 -32.02 64.04
N SER A 111 14.81 -31.46 64.24
CA SER A 111 14.28 -31.02 65.55
C SER A 111 13.30 -32.04 66.11
#